data_AF-A0A8C8BJZ7-F1
#
_entry.id   AF-A0A8C8BJZ7-F1
#
_cell.length_a   1.000
_cell.length_b   1.000
_cell.length_c   1.000
_cell.angle_alpha   90.00
_cell.angle_beta   90.00
_cell.angle_gamma   90.00
#
_symmetry.space_group_name_H-M   'P 1'
#
loop_
_entity.id
_entity.type
_entity.pdbx_description
1 polymer ?
#
loop_
_entity_poly.entity_id
_entity_poly.type
_entity_poly.pdbx_seq_one_letter_code
_entity_poly.pdbx_strand_id
1 'polypeptide(L)'
;GFKSLLPPYISKMCIIDNTMPRPKVVKMRKDVKKARVLTIRRLTRHIGKLKLKRGSEDLKVKNQKRVERLIEEIHAMKVIPCLDI
;
A
#
# COMPACT_ATOMS: atom_id res chain seq x y z
N GLY A 1 16.00 -30.51 6.60
CA GLY A 1 15.07 -29.59 7.29
C GLY A 1 13.97 -29.13 6.35
N PHE A 2 12.73 -29.58 6.62
CA PHE A 2 11.42 -28.99 6.28
C PHE A 2 11.22 -28.16 4.99
N LYS A 3 11.71 -28.60 3.82
CA LYS A 3 11.33 -28.00 2.51
C LYS A 3 10.48 -28.90 1.61
N SER A 4 10.12 -30.10 2.05
CA SER A 4 9.49 -31.12 1.20
C SER A 4 8.02 -31.42 1.51
N LEU A 5 7.33 -30.62 2.32
CA LEU A 5 5.91 -30.88 2.65
C LEU A 5 4.98 -29.68 2.43
N LEU A 6 5.24 -28.88 1.39
CA LEU A 6 4.19 -28.05 0.80
C LEU A 6 3.69 -28.75 -0.47
N PRO A 7 2.42 -29.12 -0.54
CA PRO A 7 1.92 -29.87 -1.67
C PRO A 7 1.99 -29.06 -2.98
N PRO A 8 2.19 -29.73 -4.13
CA PRO A 8 2.40 -29.09 -5.43
C PRO A 8 1.23 -28.21 -5.92
N TYR A 9 0.06 -28.29 -5.28
CA TYR A 9 -1.09 -27.43 -5.55
C TYR A 9 -0.91 -25.99 -5.03
N ILE A 10 -0.18 -25.76 -3.95
CA ILE A 10 0.02 -24.40 -3.40
C ILE A 10 0.93 -23.58 -4.32
N SER A 11 1.99 -24.19 -4.86
CA SER A 11 2.90 -23.53 -5.80
C SER A 11 2.26 -23.30 -7.18
N LYS A 12 1.42 -24.25 -7.67
CA LYS A 12 0.67 -24.07 -8.92
C LYS A 12 -0.45 -23.02 -8.79
N MET A 13 -1.10 -22.88 -7.64
CA MET A 13 -2.16 -21.89 -7.43
C MET A 13 -1.63 -20.45 -7.57
N CYS A 14 -0.43 -20.15 -7.06
CA CYS A 14 0.21 -18.84 -7.26
C CYS A 14 0.67 -18.58 -8.70
N ILE A 15 0.98 -19.62 -9.49
CA ILE A 15 1.38 -19.47 -10.90
C ILE A 15 0.15 -19.24 -11.79
N ILE A 16 -0.97 -19.92 -11.55
CA ILE A 16 -2.17 -19.82 -12.40
C ILE A 16 -2.78 -18.41 -12.39
N ASP A 17 -2.68 -17.65 -11.29
CA ASP A 17 -3.10 -16.23 -11.23
C ASP A 17 -2.29 -15.28 -12.13
N ASN A 18 -1.11 -15.73 -12.61
CA ASN A 18 -0.19 -14.96 -13.45
C ASN A 18 -0.24 -15.36 -14.94
N THR A 19 -0.72 -16.57 -15.28
CA THR A 19 -0.73 -17.06 -16.67
C THR A 19 -2.02 -16.84 -17.46
N MET A 20 -3.14 -16.44 -16.83
CA MET A 20 -4.37 -16.13 -17.58
C MET A 20 -5.02 -14.83 -17.09
N PRO A 21 -4.59 -13.67 -17.63
CA PRO A 21 -5.25 -12.42 -17.33
C PRO A 21 -6.67 -12.43 -17.93
N ARG A 22 -7.68 -12.76 -17.13
CA ARG A 22 -9.06 -12.39 -17.50
C ARG A 22 -9.06 -10.86 -17.68
N PRO A 23 -9.50 -10.30 -18.82
CA PRO A 23 -9.37 -8.86 -19.12
C PRO A 23 -9.94 -7.96 -18.02
N LYS A 24 -11.04 -8.43 -17.39
CA LYS A 24 -11.66 -7.79 -16.22
C LYS A 24 -10.71 -7.73 -15.01
N VAL A 25 -10.05 -8.84 -14.68
CA VAL A 25 -9.13 -8.93 -13.53
C VAL A 25 -7.87 -8.07 -13.75
N VAL A 26 -7.32 -8.04 -14.97
CA VAL A 26 -6.19 -7.14 -15.28
C VAL A 26 -6.56 -5.68 -15.21
N LYS A 27 -7.74 -5.31 -15.70
CA LYS A 27 -8.26 -3.95 -15.58
C LYS A 27 -8.42 -3.56 -14.10
N MET A 28 -9.04 -4.44 -13.29
CA MET A 28 -9.16 -4.24 -11.85
C MET A 28 -7.81 -4.07 -11.16
N ARG A 29 -6.79 -4.87 -11.50
CA ARG A 29 -5.43 -4.70 -10.97
C ARG A 29 -4.87 -3.31 -11.32
N LYS A 30 -4.99 -2.86 -12.57
CA LYS A 30 -4.54 -1.52 -13.00
C LYS A 30 -5.27 -0.40 -12.27
N ASP A 31 -6.58 -0.51 -12.10
CA ASP A 31 -7.40 0.50 -11.43
C ASP A 31 -7.09 0.56 -9.92
N VAL A 32 -6.84 -0.59 -9.28
CA VAL A 32 -6.40 -0.66 -7.88
C VAL A 32 -4.99 -0.07 -7.71
N LYS A 33 -4.03 -0.35 -8.62
CA LYS A 33 -2.70 0.30 -8.59
C LYS A 33 -2.86 1.83 -8.70
N LYS A 34 -3.68 2.33 -9.64
CA LYS A 34 -3.94 3.77 -9.80
C LYS A 34 -4.59 4.40 -8.56
N ALA A 35 -5.61 3.77 -7.98
CA ALA A 35 -6.28 4.26 -6.79
C ALA A 35 -5.32 4.35 -5.60
N ARG A 36 -4.49 3.32 -5.37
CA ARG A 36 -3.45 3.33 -4.32
C ARG A 36 -2.47 4.50 -4.50
N VAL A 37 -1.94 4.68 -5.72
CA VAL A 37 -1.01 5.79 -6.03
C VAL A 37 -1.65 7.15 -5.75
N LEU A 38 -2.91 7.33 -6.14
CA LEU A 38 -3.65 8.57 -5.88
C LEU A 38 -3.86 8.82 -4.38
N THR A 39 -4.20 7.79 -3.61
CA THR A 39 -4.37 7.89 -2.15
C THR A 39 -3.05 8.24 -1.47
N ILE A 40 -1.95 7.55 -1.78
CA ILE A 40 -0.61 7.86 -1.26
C ILE A 40 -0.24 9.31 -1.60
N ARG A 41 -0.44 9.74 -2.85
CA ARG A 41 -0.15 11.12 -3.27
C ARG A 41 -0.96 12.15 -2.48
N ARG A 42 -2.23 11.87 -2.19
CA ARG A 42 -3.08 12.73 -1.35
C ARG A 42 -2.55 12.79 0.07
N LEU A 43 -2.28 11.67 0.73
CA LEU A 43 -1.78 11.65 2.11
C LEU A 43 -0.41 12.34 2.23
N THR A 44 0.51 12.11 1.29
CA THR A 44 1.81 12.81 1.27
C THR A 44 1.65 14.33 1.18
N ARG A 45 0.70 14.82 0.36
CA ARG A 45 0.37 16.26 0.30
C ARG A 45 -0.22 16.77 1.61
N HIS A 46 -1.07 15.98 2.27
CA HIS A 46 -1.65 16.33 3.58
C HIS A 46 -0.56 16.43 4.65
N ILE A 47 0.40 15.50 4.67
CA ILE A 47 1.58 15.54 5.54
C ILE A 47 2.36 16.84 5.30
N GLY A 48 2.65 17.19 4.05
CA GLY A 48 3.34 18.45 3.71
C GLY A 48 2.62 19.67 4.28
N LYS A 49 1.29 19.75 4.12
CA LYS A 49 0.48 20.84 4.69
C LYS A 49 0.53 20.86 6.22
N LEU A 50 0.46 19.70 6.87
CA LEU A 50 0.51 19.59 8.33
C LEU A 50 1.88 20.03 8.89
N LYS A 51 2.98 19.71 8.20
CA LYS A 51 4.34 20.15 8.56
C LYS A 51 4.55 21.65 8.39
N LEU A 52 3.84 22.29 7.46
CA LEU A 52 3.93 23.73 7.20
C LEU A 52 3.05 24.59 8.13
N LYS A 53 2.12 23.99 8.87
CA LYS A 53 1.28 24.73 9.83
C LYS A 53 2.13 25.28 10.97
N ARG A 54 2.14 26.59 11.12
CA ARG A 54 2.70 27.30 12.29
C ARG A 54 1.58 27.59 13.29
N GLY A 55 1.88 27.46 14.58
CA GLY A 55 0.92 27.62 15.69
C GLY A 55 1.57 27.33 17.04
N SER A 56 0.78 27.30 18.12
CA SER A 56 1.24 26.94 19.48
C SER A 56 1.96 25.60 19.50
N GLU A 57 2.96 25.45 20.38
CA GLU A 57 3.81 24.25 20.48
C GLU A 57 2.96 22.98 20.69
N ASP A 58 1.87 23.07 21.46
CA ASP A 58 0.91 21.96 21.67
C ASP A 58 0.23 21.50 20.37
N LEU A 59 -0.07 22.45 19.47
CA LEU A 59 -0.66 22.14 18.17
C LEU A 59 0.36 21.51 17.23
N LYS A 60 1.64 21.91 17.31
CA LYS A 60 2.71 21.28 16.54
C LYS A 60 2.91 19.82 16.95
N VAL A 61 2.95 19.53 18.25
CA VAL A 61 3.07 18.15 18.77
C VAL A 61 1.89 17.28 18.32
N LYS A 62 0.66 17.81 18.40
CA LYS A 62 -0.54 17.09 17.91
C LYS A 62 -0.50 16.85 16.41
N ASN A 63 0.00 17.81 15.62
CA ASN A 63 0.14 17.64 14.17
C ASN A 63 1.27 16.66 13.82
N GLN A 64 2.36 16.65 14.56
CA GLN A 64 3.47 15.72 14.38
C GLN A 64 3.02 14.27 14.62
N LYS A 65 2.27 14.01 15.70
CA LYS A 65 1.64 12.69 15.95
C LYS A 65 0.67 12.26 14.83
N ARG A 66 -0.04 13.21 14.22
CA ARG A 66 -0.90 12.92 13.05
C ARG A 66 -0.08 12.58 11.81
N VAL A 67 1.02 13.28 11.59
CA VAL A 67 1.95 13.00 10.49
C VAL A 67 2.53 11.59 10.61
N GLU A 68 2.94 11.18 11.81
CA GLU A 68 3.46 9.83 12.07
C GLU A 68 2.44 8.74 11.69
N ARG A 69 1.19 8.86 12.14
CA ARG A 69 0.12 7.92 11.78
C ARG A 69 -0.13 7.87 10.27
N LEU A 70 -0.10 9.02 9.59
CA LEU A 70 -0.27 9.08 8.13
C LEU A 70 0.91 8.43 7.39
N ILE A 71 2.13 8.51 7.94
CA ILE A 71 3.31 7.84 7.39
C ILE A 71 3.18 6.33 7.54
N GLU A 72 2.72 5.84 8.70
CA GLU A 72 2.43 4.42 8.92
C GLU A 72 1.38 3.89 7.95
N GLU A 73 0.30 4.65 7.72
CA GLU A 73 -0.75 4.29 6.76
C GLU A 73 -0.22 4.22 5.32
N ILE A 74 0.65 5.17 4.93
CA ILE A 74 1.35 5.11 3.63
C ILE A 74 2.25 3.88 3.55
N HIS A 75 2.96 3.53 4.63
CA HIS A 75 3.84 2.37 4.65
C HIS A 75 3.05 1.07 4.51
N ALA A 76 1.97 0.90 5.27
CA ALA A 76 1.06 -0.23 5.15
C ALA A 76 0.46 -0.33 3.73
N MET A 77 0.06 0.80 3.15
CA MET A 77 -0.43 0.86 1.78
C MET A 77 0.64 0.58 0.73
N LYS A 78 1.95 0.64 1.02
CA LYS A 78 3.03 0.27 0.10
C LYS A 78 3.37 -1.22 0.19
N VAL A 79 3.29 -1.82 1.38
CA VAL A 79 3.74 -3.19 1.68
C VAL A 79 2.80 -4.29 1.14
N ILE A 80 1.64 -3.95 0.57
CA ILE A 80 0.68 -4.94 0.04
C ILE A 80 1.33 -5.75 -1.12
N PRO A 81 1.69 -7.04 -0.93
CA PRO A 81 2.56 -7.80 -1.82
C PRO A 81 1.93 -8.16 -3.17
N CYS A 82 0.61 -8.10 -3.26
CA CYS A 82 -0.14 -8.65 -4.40
C CYS A 82 -0.10 -7.76 -5.67
N LEU A 83 0.71 -6.70 -5.70
CA LEU A 83 0.73 -5.72 -6.79
C LEU A 83 2.14 -5.33 -7.26
N ASP A 84 3.20 -5.95 -6.72
CA ASP A 84 4.57 -5.81 -7.22
C ASP A 84 4.92 -6.88 -8.28
N ILE A 85 3.92 -7.64 -8.73
CA ILE A 85 3.94 -8.52 -9.90
C ILE A 85 3.26 -7.83 -11.09
#